data_AF-A0A0F2JK64-F1
#
_entry.id   AF-A0A0F2JK64-F1
#
_cell.length_a   1.000
_cell.length_b   1.000
_cell.length_c   1.000
_cell.angle_alpha   90.00
_cell.angle_beta   90.00
_cell.angle_gamma   90.00
#
_symmetry.space_group_name_H-M   'P 1'
#
loop_
_entity.id
_entity.type
_entity.pdbx_description
1 polymer ?
#
loop_
_entity_poly.entity_id
_entity_poly.type
_entity_poly.pdbx_seq_one_letter_code
_entity_poly.pdbx_strand_id
1 'polypeptide(L)'
;MHFITDLFNNYGYIVLFVALMLELIAFPTPGESLMTYCGFLVFQGKLNWGLSVIVATMGVIAGITISYFISRTLGTPFFQKYGSYIHLGPDKLEKTSQWFERYGNGLLVIAYFIPGVRHITGYFSGIAKIPYKKFALNAYIGAFIWTGTFISLGKILGSNWEKFHGAIKKYLIIGGIILAIVLLCIYFYRKYKELIIDIVMESLENGIQIFHSLGKMKVAIVGIAAIFIGLSIVLIGLIQDFLAHEFSQFDTIVTYLVSLIFPENWSYVMELFKFPTAPEVLLALTLLILTWIILKGRNRLLETGFLFITVFGGALLEEGLRLIFHRVGPSGFISTFPSRETLLAVVVYGFASFMVLRHSKNRWIGTLLFIMTLGVCIVTGLTDIFFQVQYPSDTVAGYVFGGVWLSLNIVLMEVYRALSEVNSFN
;
A
#
# COMPACT_ATOMS: atom_id res chain seq x y z
N MET A 1 -25.26 -17.04 10.18
CA MET A 1 -24.20 -17.81 9.48
C MET A 1 -24.33 -19.31 9.71
N HIS A 2 -24.49 -19.80 10.95
CA HIS A 2 -24.60 -21.25 11.27
C HIS A 2 -25.58 -22.06 10.39
N PHE A 3 -26.83 -21.60 10.20
CA PHE A 3 -27.80 -22.30 9.35
C PHE A 3 -27.37 -22.42 7.87
N ILE A 4 -26.71 -21.39 7.33
CA ILE A 4 -26.25 -21.38 5.94
C ILE A 4 -24.98 -22.24 5.77
N THR A 5 -24.09 -22.24 6.77
CA THR A 5 -22.90 -23.11 6.77
C THR A 5 -23.28 -24.59 6.86
N ASP A 6 -24.31 -24.94 7.63
CA ASP A 6 -24.80 -26.31 7.76
C ASP A 6 -25.48 -26.80 6.47
N LEU A 7 -26.21 -25.93 5.77
CA LEU A 7 -26.74 -26.20 4.43
C LEU A 7 -25.62 -26.36 3.38
N PHE A 8 -24.58 -25.52 3.44
CA PHE A 8 -23.43 -25.59 2.54
C PHE A 8 -22.63 -26.88 2.70
N ASN A 9 -22.52 -27.40 3.93
CA ASN A 9 -21.82 -28.66 4.20
C ASN A 9 -22.55 -29.89 3.60
N ASN A 10 -23.88 -29.84 3.45
CA ASN A 10 -24.68 -30.95 2.92
C ASN A 10 -25.07 -30.79 1.43
N TYR A 11 -25.22 -29.55 0.94
CA TYR A 11 -25.75 -29.24 -0.40
C TYR A 11 -24.92 -28.18 -1.14
N GLY A 12 -23.62 -28.07 -0.85
CA GLY A 12 -22.74 -26.94 -1.21
C GLY A 12 -22.92 -26.34 -2.61
N TYR A 13 -23.04 -27.16 -3.67
CA TYR A 13 -23.25 -26.67 -5.03
C TYR A 13 -24.64 -26.05 -5.23
N ILE A 14 -25.70 -26.69 -4.74
CA ILE A 14 -27.09 -26.22 -4.88
C ILE A 14 -27.25 -24.90 -4.13
N VAL A 15 -26.72 -24.82 -2.91
CA VAL A 15 -26.81 -23.61 -2.09
C VAL A 15 -26.03 -22.47 -2.74
N LEU A 16 -24.84 -22.74 -3.28
CA LEU A 16 -24.06 -21.74 -4.03
C LEU A 16 -24.81 -21.21 -5.25
N PHE A 17 -25.44 -22.09 -6.04
CA PHE A 17 -26.25 -21.70 -7.19
C PHE A 17 -27.43 -20.81 -6.79
N VAL A 18 -28.26 -21.29 -5.86
CA VAL A 18 -29.51 -20.60 -5.46
C VAL A 18 -29.19 -19.28 -4.77
N ALA A 19 -28.20 -19.25 -3.88
CA ALA A 19 -27.85 -18.04 -3.15
C ALA A 19 -27.37 -16.92 -4.09
N LEU A 20 -26.52 -17.25 -5.07
CA LEU A 20 -26.04 -16.28 -6.05
C LEU A 20 -27.13 -15.88 -7.06
N MET A 21 -28.02 -16.81 -7.43
CA MET A 21 -29.17 -16.48 -8.27
C MET A 21 -30.08 -15.45 -7.57
N LEU A 22 -30.45 -15.72 -6.31
CA LEU A 22 -31.29 -14.82 -5.51
C LEU A 22 -30.63 -13.46 -5.30
N GLU A 23 -29.32 -13.45 -5.08
CA GLU A 23 -28.53 -12.23 -4.94
C GLU A 23 -28.70 -11.25 -6.10
N LEU A 24 -28.64 -11.79 -7.32
CA LEU A 24 -28.73 -11.00 -8.54
C LEU A 24 -30.17 -10.59 -8.87
N ILE A 25 -31.16 -11.20 -8.21
CA ILE A 25 -32.58 -10.78 -8.21
C ILE A 25 -32.84 -9.73 -7.09
N ALA A 26 -31.78 -9.08 -6.61
CA ALA A 26 -31.79 -8.05 -5.57
C ALA A 26 -32.22 -8.53 -4.18
N PHE A 27 -32.17 -9.86 -3.92
CA PHE A 27 -32.29 -10.37 -2.56
C PHE A 27 -30.95 -10.17 -1.82
N PRO A 28 -30.94 -9.61 -0.60
CA PRO A 28 -29.69 -9.33 0.10
C PRO A 28 -29.05 -10.61 0.62
N THR A 29 -28.15 -11.22 -0.16
CA THR A 29 -27.30 -12.33 0.28
C THR A 29 -25.82 -11.90 0.29
N PRO A 30 -25.00 -12.44 1.20
CA PRO A 30 -23.58 -12.11 1.28
C PRO A 30 -22.76 -12.92 0.26
N GLY A 31 -22.94 -12.66 -1.04
CA GLY A 31 -22.35 -13.40 -2.15
C GLY A 31 -20.85 -13.63 -2.06
N GLU A 32 -20.08 -12.58 -1.76
CA GLU A 32 -18.62 -12.68 -1.63
C GLU A 32 -18.19 -13.60 -0.49
N SER A 33 -18.89 -13.53 0.64
CA SER A 33 -18.61 -14.38 1.79
C SER A 33 -18.94 -15.84 1.47
N LEU A 34 -20.03 -16.11 0.75
CA LEU A 34 -20.41 -17.47 0.35
C LEU A 34 -19.45 -18.07 -0.67
N MET A 35 -19.00 -17.29 -1.65
CA MET A 35 -18.02 -17.76 -2.64
C MET A 35 -16.64 -17.98 -2.03
N THR A 36 -16.19 -17.09 -1.14
CA THR A 36 -14.90 -17.29 -0.45
C THR A 36 -14.98 -18.46 0.54
N TYR A 37 -16.12 -18.66 1.21
CA TYR A 37 -16.35 -19.85 2.03
C TYR A 37 -16.37 -21.13 1.18
N CYS A 38 -17.01 -21.10 0.01
CA CYS A 38 -16.94 -22.19 -0.96
C CYS A 38 -15.49 -22.48 -1.37
N GLY A 39 -14.68 -21.44 -1.61
CA GLY A 39 -13.25 -21.55 -1.84
C GLY A 39 -12.51 -22.24 -0.68
N PHE A 40 -12.84 -21.91 0.55
CA PHE A 40 -12.31 -22.58 1.74
C PHE A 40 -12.69 -24.08 1.79
N LEU A 41 -13.93 -24.43 1.45
CA LEU A 41 -14.34 -25.84 1.34
C LEU A 41 -13.61 -26.58 0.20
N VAL A 42 -13.28 -25.89 -0.89
CA VAL A 42 -12.42 -26.42 -1.95
C VAL A 42 -11.00 -26.67 -1.43
N PHE A 43 -10.45 -25.78 -0.61
CA PHE A 43 -9.15 -25.98 0.05
C PHE A 43 -9.17 -27.19 1.00
N GLN A 44 -10.26 -27.39 1.75
CA GLN A 44 -10.47 -28.57 2.59
C GLN A 44 -10.69 -29.88 1.81
N GLY A 45 -10.72 -29.83 0.47
CA GLY A 45 -10.99 -30.99 -0.37
C GLY A 45 -12.44 -31.46 -0.39
N LYS A 46 -13.38 -30.69 0.18
CA LYS A 46 -14.81 -31.04 0.25
C LYS A 46 -15.57 -30.72 -1.04
N LEU A 47 -15.09 -29.76 -1.82
CA LEU A 47 -15.69 -29.35 -3.10
C LEU A 47 -14.63 -29.27 -4.20
N ASN A 48 -15.05 -29.46 -5.45
CA ASN A 48 -14.19 -29.32 -6.61
C ASN A 48 -14.17 -27.87 -7.10
N TRP A 49 -12.98 -27.30 -7.29
CA TRP A 49 -12.82 -25.91 -7.72
C TRP A 49 -13.55 -25.57 -9.03
N GLY A 50 -13.35 -26.39 -10.07
CA GLY A 50 -13.93 -26.14 -11.39
C GLY A 50 -15.45 -26.21 -11.37
N LEU A 51 -16.01 -27.23 -10.70
CA LEU A 51 -17.46 -27.34 -10.52
C LEU A 51 -18.03 -26.16 -9.72
N SER A 52 -17.36 -25.74 -8.64
CA SER A 52 -17.78 -24.59 -7.85
C SER A 52 -17.86 -23.31 -8.69
N VAL A 53 -16.84 -23.04 -9.52
CA VAL A 53 -16.85 -21.86 -10.41
C VAL A 53 -17.96 -21.95 -11.45
N ILE A 54 -18.16 -23.10 -12.08
CA ILE A 54 -19.23 -23.29 -13.08
C ILE A 54 -20.60 -23.10 -12.43
N VAL A 55 -20.86 -23.76 -11.32
CA VAL A 55 -22.16 -23.70 -10.62
C VAL A 55 -22.44 -22.28 -10.12
N ALA A 56 -21.44 -21.60 -9.56
CA ALA A 56 -21.57 -20.21 -9.15
C ALA A 56 -21.88 -19.29 -10.35
N THR A 57 -21.13 -19.45 -11.44
CA THR A 57 -21.35 -18.68 -12.68
C THR A 57 -22.76 -18.89 -13.19
N MET A 58 -23.25 -20.13 -13.23
CA MET A 58 -24.61 -20.46 -13.67
C MET A 58 -25.68 -19.81 -12.79
N GLY A 59 -25.48 -19.77 -11.47
CA GLY A 59 -26.39 -19.08 -10.55
C GLY A 59 -26.46 -17.58 -10.83
N VAL A 60 -25.30 -16.93 -10.99
CA VAL A 60 -25.20 -15.51 -11.34
C VAL A 60 -25.84 -15.22 -12.70
N ILE A 61 -25.57 -16.06 -13.72
CA ILE A 61 -26.15 -15.95 -15.06
C ILE A 61 -27.68 -16.02 -15.00
N ALA A 62 -28.22 -17.00 -14.26
CA ALA A 62 -29.67 -17.15 -14.10
C ALA A 62 -30.28 -15.90 -13.45
N GLY A 63 -29.72 -15.45 -12.32
CA GLY A 63 -30.21 -14.28 -11.61
C GLY A 63 -30.16 -13.00 -12.44
N ILE A 64 -29.03 -12.70 -13.09
CA ILE A 64 -28.90 -11.46 -13.86
C ILE A 64 -29.76 -11.45 -15.13
N THR A 65 -30.00 -12.63 -15.72
CA THR A 65 -30.88 -12.80 -16.88
C THR A 65 -32.34 -12.58 -16.49
N ILE A 66 -32.76 -13.12 -15.34
CA ILE A 66 -34.09 -12.86 -14.76
C ILE A 66 -34.28 -11.36 -14.55
N SER A 67 -33.33 -10.69 -13.89
CA SER A 67 -33.38 -9.25 -13.64
C SER A 67 -33.48 -8.41 -14.92
N TYR A 68 -32.76 -8.80 -15.98
CA TYR A 68 -32.84 -8.16 -17.29
C TYR A 68 -34.24 -8.28 -17.93
N PHE A 69 -34.83 -9.48 -17.92
CA PHE A 69 -36.15 -9.67 -18.53
C PHE A 69 -37.27 -9.04 -17.71
N ILE A 70 -37.20 -9.12 -16.38
CA ILE A 70 -38.13 -8.43 -15.47
C ILE A 70 -38.14 -6.93 -15.80
N SER A 71 -36.96 -6.32 -15.86
CA SER A 71 -36.86 -4.89 -16.04
C SER A 71 -37.19 -4.42 -17.46
N ARG A 72 -36.87 -5.24 -18.47
CA ARG A 72 -37.26 -5.00 -19.86
C ARG A 72 -38.77 -5.06 -20.07
N THR A 73 -39.48 -5.87 -19.29
CA THR A 73 -40.94 -6.03 -19.37
C THR A 73 -41.67 -4.95 -18.58
N LEU A 74 -41.22 -4.66 -17.35
CA LEU A 74 -41.86 -3.66 -16.46
C LEU A 74 -41.56 -2.21 -16.88
N GLY A 75 -40.39 -1.98 -17.49
CA GLY A 75 -40.00 -0.67 -18.03
C GLY A 75 -39.76 0.43 -16.98
N THR A 76 -39.36 1.61 -17.44
CA THR A 76 -38.99 2.77 -16.61
C THR A 76 -40.07 3.21 -15.59
N PRO A 77 -41.38 3.27 -15.92
CA PRO A 77 -42.40 3.77 -15.01
C PRO A 77 -42.54 2.95 -13.72
N PHE A 78 -42.34 1.63 -13.79
CA PHE A 78 -42.40 0.76 -12.61
C PHE A 78 -41.28 1.07 -11.62
N PHE A 79 -40.04 1.23 -12.10
CA PHE A 79 -38.90 1.49 -11.23
C PHE A 79 -38.83 2.94 -10.75
N GLN A 80 -39.41 3.90 -11.48
CA GLN A 80 -39.58 5.26 -10.94
C GLN A 80 -40.57 5.30 -9.77
N LYS A 81 -41.64 4.49 -9.82
CA LYS A 81 -42.69 4.47 -8.78
C LYS A 81 -42.35 3.57 -7.58
N TYR A 82 -41.74 2.40 -7.83
CA TYR A 82 -41.50 1.38 -6.80
C TYR A 82 -40.01 1.02 -6.61
N GLY A 83 -39.11 1.55 -7.42
CA GLY A 83 -37.68 1.21 -7.37
C GLY A 83 -37.01 1.60 -6.05
N SER A 84 -37.49 2.63 -5.36
CA SER A 84 -37.01 3.03 -4.03
C SER A 84 -37.18 1.92 -2.98
N TYR A 85 -38.25 1.11 -3.06
CA TYR A 85 -38.51 0.00 -2.13
C TYR A 85 -37.57 -1.19 -2.32
N ILE A 86 -36.96 -1.35 -3.49
CA ILE A 86 -36.04 -2.43 -3.84
C ILE A 86 -34.61 -1.93 -4.05
N HIS A 87 -34.26 -0.78 -3.45
CA HIS A 87 -32.93 -0.16 -3.53
C HIS A 87 -32.46 0.24 -4.95
N LEU A 88 -33.39 0.35 -5.92
CA LEU A 88 -33.23 0.75 -7.32
C LEU A 88 -33.94 2.09 -7.60
N GLY A 89 -33.75 3.08 -6.72
CA GLY A 89 -34.40 4.39 -6.86
C GLY A 89 -33.98 5.18 -8.12
N PRO A 90 -34.73 6.24 -8.48
CA PRO A 90 -34.49 7.06 -9.67
C PRO A 90 -33.04 7.55 -9.76
N ASP A 91 -32.49 8.08 -8.66
CA ASP A 91 -31.13 8.62 -8.60
C ASP A 91 -30.05 7.59 -8.95
N LYS A 92 -30.26 6.33 -8.57
CA LYS A 92 -29.31 5.24 -8.87
C LYS A 92 -29.41 4.79 -10.32
N LEU A 93 -30.62 4.78 -10.88
CA LEU A 93 -30.85 4.48 -12.29
C LEU A 93 -30.24 5.55 -13.19
N GLU A 94 -30.39 6.82 -12.82
CA GLU A 94 -29.79 7.94 -13.55
C GLU A 94 -28.26 7.90 -13.51
N LYS A 95 -27.65 7.70 -12.33
CA LYS A 95 -26.20 7.51 -12.20
C LYS A 95 -25.69 6.33 -13.03
N THR A 96 -26.42 5.22 -13.02
CA THR A 96 -26.07 4.04 -13.83
C THR A 96 -26.17 4.34 -15.33
N SER A 97 -27.16 5.13 -15.75
CA SER A 97 -27.31 5.58 -17.14
C SER A 97 -26.11 6.40 -17.62
N GLN A 98 -25.70 7.40 -16.84
CA GLN A 98 -24.54 8.24 -17.15
C GLN A 98 -23.25 7.42 -17.27
N TRP A 99 -23.10 6.38 -16.45
CA TRP A 99 -21.94 5.48 -16.55
C TRP A 99 -21.99 4.61 -17.79
N PHE A 100 -23.16 4.07 -18.15
CA PHE A 100 -23.31 3.29 -19.39
C PHE A 100 -23.12 4.13 -20.65
N GLU A 101 -23.55 5.39 -20.66
CA GLU A 101 -23.29 6.32 -21.77
C GLU A 101 -21.78 6.60 -21.92
N ARG A 102 -21.07 6.75 -20.82
CA ARG A 102 -19.64 7.09 -20.82
C ARG A 102 -18.71 5.90 -21.11
N TYR A 103 -19.02 4.71 -20.58
CA TYR A 103 -18.13 3.55 -20.61
C TYR A 103 -18.65 2.39 -21.49
N GLY A 104 -19.88 2.50 -21.99
CA GLY A 104 -20.50 1.50 -22.85
C GLY A 104 -20.76 0.16 -22.17
N ASN A 105 -21.09 -0.86 -22.97
CA ASN A 105 -21.46 -2.18 -22.48
C ASN A 105 -20.32 -2.93 -21.76
N GLY A 106 -19.06 -2.53 -21.95
CA GLY A 106 -17.92 -3.10 -21.23
C GLY A 106 -17.96 -2.85 -19.73
N LEU A 107 -18.70 -1.83 -19.28
CA LEU A 107 -18.96 -1.55 -17.87
C LEU A 107 -19.57 -2.74 -17.13
N LEU A 108 -20.36 -3.58 -17.81
CA LEU A 108 -20.99 -4.77 -17.23
C LEU A 108 -19.97 -5.75 -16.64
N VAL A 109 -18.78 -5.86 -17.23
CA VAL A 109 -17.73 -6.78 -16.74
C VAL A 109 -17.17 -6.26 -15.40
N ILE A 110 -16.89 -4.96 -15.32
CA ILE A 110 -16.27 -4.31 -14.16
C ILE A 110 -17.29 -4.13 -13.03
N ALA A 111 -18.56 -3.89 -13.37
CA ALA A 111 -19.61 -3.60 -12.41
C ALA A 111 -19.84 -4.72 -11.38
N TYR A 112 -19.52 -5.98 -11.70
CA TYR A 112 -19.58 -7.11 -10.74
C TYR A 112 -18.69 -6.92 -9.52
N PHE A 113 -17.55 -6.22 -9.68
CA PHE A 113 -16.59 -5.95 -8.63
C PHE A 113 -16.96 -4.74 -7.75
N ILE A 114 -18.00 -3.98 -8.13
CA ILE A 114 -18.45 -2.82 -7.38
C ILE A 114 -19.69 -3.23 -6.57
N PRO A 115 -19.57 -3.36 -5.23
CA PRO A 115 -20.70 -3.73 -4.38
C PRO A 115 -21.87 -2.75 -4.56
N GLY A 116 -23.09 -3.27 -4.56
CA GLY A 116 -24.29 -2.47 -4.80
C GLY A 116 -24.57 -2.21 -6.27
N VAL A 117 -23.56 -1.87 -7.10
CA VAL A 117 -23.75 -1.54 -8.52
C VAL A 117 -24.12 -2.78 -9.33
N ARG A 118 -23.50 -3.95 -9.05
CA ARG A 118 -23.77 -5.19 -9.80
C ARG A 118 -25.24 -5.58 -9.83
N HIS A 119 -25.96 -5.42 -8.72
CA HIS A 119 -27.39 -5.78 -8.63
C HIS A 119 -28.25 -4.87 -9.52
N ILE A 120 -27.81 -3.63 -9.78
CA ILE A 120 -28.56 -2.64 -10.58
C ILE A 120 -28.34 -2.86 -12.07
N THR A 121 -27.16 -3.31 -12.47
CA THR A 121 -26.78 -3.38 -13.88
C THR A 121 -27.67 -4.29 -14.74
N GLY A 122 -28.15 -5.40 -14.18
CA GLY A 122 -29.12 -6.28 -14.85
C GLY A 122 -30.44 -5.57 -15.12
N TYR A 123 -31.00 -4.92 -14.10
CA TYR A 123 -32.25 -4.17 -14.23
C TYR A 123 -32.09 -2.97 -15.18
N PHE A 124 -31.03 -2.18 -15.03
CA PHE A 124 -30.78 -1.04 -15.91
C PHE A 124 -30.67 -1.49 -17.38
N SER A 125 -29.93 -2.56 -17.65
CA SER A 125 -29.73 -3.05 -19.02
C SER A 125 -31.04 -3.44 -19.72
N GLY A 126 -32.00 -3.98 -18.97
CA GLY A 126 -33.33 -4.27 -19.50
C GLY A 126 -34.20 -3.02 -19.67
N ILE A 127 -34.16 -2.06 -18.74
CA ILE A 127 -34.86 -0.76 -18.86
C ILE A 127 -34.36 0.01 -20.08
N ALA A 128 -33.04 0.07 -20.26
CA ALA A 128 -32.38 0.69 -21.41
C ALA A 128 -32.51 -0.12 -22.71
N LYS A 129 -33.20 -1.28 -22.67
CA LYS A 129 -33.45 -2.17 -23.82
C LYS A 129 -32.19 -2.53 -24.61
N ILE A 130 -31.06 -2.70 -23.91
CA ILE A 130 -29.80 -3.14 -24.53
C ILE A 130 -30.04 -4.49 -25.23
N PRO A 131 -29.60 -4.71 -26.47
CA PRO A 131 -29.79 -5.99 -27.15
C PRO A 131 -29.25 -7.17 -26.33
N TYR A 132 -30.10 -8.19 -26.11
CA TYR A 132 -29.79 -9.29 -25.18
C TYR A 132 -28.43 -9.95 -25.46
N LYS A 133 -28.06 -10.19 -26.72
CA LYS A 133 -26.76 -10.77 -27.08
C LYS A 133 -25.57 -9.95 -26.57
N LYS A 134 -25.65 -8.62 -26.68
CA LYS A 134 -24.58 -7.71 -26.22
C LYS A 134 -24.53 -7.66 -24.69
N PHE A 135 -25.70 -7.64 -24.05
CA PHE A 135 -25.80 -7.71 -22.60
C PHE A 135 -25.23 -9.03 -22.06
N ALA A 136 -25.73 -10.17 -22.56
CA ALA A 136 -25.37 -11.50 -22.10
C ALA A 136 -23.87 -11.77 -22.25
N LEU A 137 -23.26 -11.40 -23.38
CA LEU A 137 -21.83 -11.59 -23.59
C LEU A 137 -20.99 -10.88 -22.52
N ASN A 138 -21.26 -9.59 -22.28
CA ASN A 138 -20.49 -8.82 -21.30
C ASN A 138 -20.81 -9.23 -19.85
N ALA A 139 -22.09 -9.46 -19.54
CA ALA A 139 -22.51 -9.86 -18.21
C ALA A 139 -21.98 -11.25 -17.83
N TYR A 140 -22.00 -12.22 -18.75
CA TYR A 140 -21.59 -13.59 -18.44
C TYR A 140 -20.06 -13.72 -18.31
N ILE A 141 -19.30 -12.95 -19.10
CA ILE A 141 -17.85 -12.81 -18.92
C ILE A 141 -17.55 -12.22 -17.53
N GLY A 142 -18.24 -11.13 -17.17
CA GLY A 142 -18.12 -10.52 -15.84
C GLY A 142 -18.44 -11.50 -14.70
N ALA A 143 -19.54 -12.24 -14.82
CA ALA A 143 -19.95 -13.26 -13.86
C ALA A 143 -18.90 -14.37 -13.68
N PHE A 144 -18.34 -14.88 -14.78
CA PHE A 144 -17.32 -15.92 -14.72
C PHE A 144 -16.03 -15.43 -14.06
N ILE A 145 -15.53 -14.25 -14.45
CA ILE A 145 -14.33 -13.66 -13.86
C ILE A 145 -14.55 -13.36 -12.37
N TRP A 146 -15.71 -12.79 -12.03
CA TRP A 146 -16.05 -12.46 -10.64
C TRP A 146 -16.13 -13.71 -9.76
N THR A 147 -16.94 -14.70 -10.12
CA THR A 147 -17.08 -15.94 -9.33
C THR A 147 -15.76 -16.71 -9.22
N GLY A 148 -15.01 -16.81 -10.32
CA GLY A 148 -13.67 -17.41 -10.33
C GLY A 148 -12.70 -16.71 -9.38
N THR A 149 -12.73 -15.37 -9.34
CA THR A 149 -11.87 -14.57 -8.45
C THR A 149 -12.16 -14.87 -6.98
N PHE A 150 -13.42 -14.77 -6.55
CA PHE A 150 -13.77 -14.92 -5.13
C PHE A 150 -13.64 -16.36 -4.62
N ILE A 151 -13.98 -17.36 -5.44
CA ILE A 151 -13.79 -18.77 -5.07
C ILE A 151 -12.31 -19.11 -4.98
N SER A 152 -11.49 -18.61 -5.92
CA SER A 152 -10.03 -18.83 -5.87
C SER A 152 -9.39 -18.12 -4.68
N LEU A 153 -9.85 -16.90 -4.37
CA LEU A 153 -9.39 -16.14 -3.20
C LEU A 153 -9.70 -16.89 -1.90
N GLY A 154 -10.89 -17.45 -1.76
CA GLY A 154 -11.24 -18.32 -0.63
C GLY A 154 -10.35 -19.56 -0.53
N LYS A 155 -10.03 -20.19 -1.66
CA LYS A 155 -9.16 -21.37 -1.73
C LYS A 155 -7.72 -21.03 -1.31
N ILE A 156 -7.19 -19.90 -1.75
CA ILE A 156 -5.83 -19.43 -1.42
C ILE A 156 -5.74 -19.05 0.06
N LEU A 157 -6.78 -18.39 0.61
CA LEU A 157 -6.83 -18.03 2.03
C LEU A 157 -6.84 -19.26 2.96
N GLY A 158 -7.39 -20.38 2.49
CA GLY A 158 -7.31 -21.68 3.16
C GLY A 158 -7.69 -21.62 4.65
N SER A 159 -6.85 -22.19 5.51
CA SER A 159 -7.05 -22.24 6.97
C SER A 159 -7.22 -20.86 7.64
N ASN A 160 -6.79 -19.77 6.99
CA ASN A 160 -6.91 -18.43 7.53
C ASN A 160 -8.23 -17.73 7.17
N TRP A 161 -9.12 -18.37 6.41
CA TRP A 161 -10.36 -17.74 5.93
C TRP A 161 -11.20 -17.11 7.06
N GLU A 162 -11.38 -17.81 8.20
CA GLU A 162 -12.18 -17.29 9.33
C GLU A 162 -11.62 -15.98 9.90
N LYS A 163 -10.29 -15.84 9.95
CA LYS A 163 -9.63 -14.62 10.43
C LYS A 163 -9.84 -13.44 9.48
N PHE A 164 -9.92 -13.70 8.18
CA PHE A 164 -9.92 -12.65 7.15
C PHE A 164 -11.28 -12.34 6.55
N HIS A 165 -12.29 -13.19 6.71
CA HIS A 165 -13.59 -13.05 6.02
C HIS A 165 -14.29 -11.69 6.24
N GLY A 166 -14.14 -11.08 7.43
CA GLY A 166 -14.67 -9.75 7.74
C GLY A 166 -13.91 -8.58 7.09
N ALA A 167 -12.63 -8.79 6.78
CA ALA A 167 -11.75 -7.80 6.18
C ALA A 167 -11.77 -7.81 4.64
N ILE A 168 -12.24 -8.92 4.04
CA ILE A 168 -12.29 -9.14 2.59
C ILE A 168 -13.01 -7.99 1.87
N LYS A 169 -14.15 -7.49 2.39
CA LYS A 169 -14.87 -6.37 1.76
C LYS A 169 -14.04 -5.08 1.75
N LYS A 170 -13.36 -4.74 2.84
CA LYS A 170 -12.54 -3.52 2.94
C LYS A 170 -11.33 -3.59 2.01
N TYR A 171 -10.60 -4.71 2.02
CA TYR A 171 -9.37 -4.85 1.25
C TYR A 171 -9.59 -5.12 -0.24
N LEU A 172 -10.71 -5.71 -0.66
CA LEU A 172 -11.05 -5.81 -2.08
C LEU A 172 -11.46 -4.49 -2.69
N ILE A 173 -12.13 -3.62 -1.92
CA ILE A 173 -12.40 -2.25 -2.35
C ILE A 173 -11.08 -1.48 -2.50
N ILE A 174 -10.17 -1.60 -1.52
CA ILE A 174 -8.84 -0.97 -1.59
C ILE A 174 -8.02 -1.53 -2.77
N GLY A 175 -7.96 -2.85 -2.94
CA GLY A 175 -7.26 -3.49 -4.05
C GLY A 175 -7.86 -3.14 -5.42
N GLY A 176 -9.18 -3.04 -5.52
CA GLY A 176 -9.87 -2.58 -6.72
C GLY A 176 -9.60 -1.12 -7.05
N ILE A 177 -9.55 -0.23 -6.04
CA ILE A 177 -9.16 1.16 -6.19
C ILE A 177 -7.70 1.27 -6.66
N ILE A 178 -6.79 0.51 -6.05
CA ILE A 178 -5.37 0.48 -6.43
C ILE A 178 -5.23 0.00 -7.88
N LEU A 179 -5.89 -1.09 -8.25
CA LEU A 179 -5.86 -1.61 -9.62
C LEU A 179 -6.45 -0.62 -10.62
N ALA A 180 -7.57 0.04 -10.28
CA ALA A 180 -8.17 1.08 -11.12
C ALA A 180 -7.23 2.28 -11.31
N ILE A 181 -6.56 2.73 -10.25
CA ILE A 181 -5.55 3.79 -10.29
C ILE A 181 -4.37 3.36 -11.18
N VAL A 182 -3.85 2.14 -11.02
CA VAL A 182 -2.75 1.63 -11.84
C VAL A 182 -3.13 1.58 -13.31
N LEU A 183 -4.32 1.07 -13.64
CA LEU A 183 -4.82 1.05 -15.02
C LEU A 183 -5.06 2.45 -15.57
N LEU A 184 -5.55 3.38 -14.76
CA LEU A 184 -5.68 4.80 -15.10
C LEU A 184 -4.32 5.44 -15.39
N CYS A 185 -3.33 5.22 -14.52
CA CYS A 185 -1.96 5.71 -14.69
C CYS A 185 -1.33 5.13 -15.96
N ILE A 186 -1.52 3.83 -16.24
CA ILE A 186 -1.04 3.19 -17.48
C ILE A 186 -1.74 3.79 -18.71
N TYR A 187 -3.06 3.99 -18.66
CA TYR A 187 -3.82 4.60 -19.74
C TYR A 187 -3.39 6.05 -19.99
N PHE A 188 -3.29 6.87 -18.94
CA PHE A 188 -2.82 8.25 -19.02
C PHE A 188 -1.37 8.33 -19.52
N TYR A 189 -0.49 7.46 -19.02
CA TYR A 189 0.88 7.37 -19.51
C TYR A 189 0.95 7.03 -21.00
N ARG A 190 0.16 6.05 -21.46
CA ARG A 190 0.12 5.68 -22.89
C ARG A 190 -0.48 6.77 -23.76
N LYS A 191 -1.50 7.49 -23.27
CA LYS A 191 -2.22 8.51 -24.05
C LYS A 191 -1.52 9.85 -24.09
N TYR A 192 -0.83 10.24 -23.03
CA TYR A 192 -0.20 11.55 -22.88
C TYR A 192 1.32 11.46 -22.75
N LYS A 193 1.92 10.36 -23.22
CA LYS A 193 3.36 10.09 -23.10
C LYS A 193 4.22 11.29 -23.51
N GLU A 194 3.98 11.84 -24.70
CA GLU A 194 4.75 12.98 -25.25
C GLU A 194 4.53 14.25 -24.41
N LEU A 195 3.29 14.57 -24.05
CA LEU A 195 2.96 15.74 -23.20
C LEU A 195 3.57 15.63 -21.80
N ILE A 196 3.58 14.43 -21.21
CA ILE A 196 4.19 14.17 -19.91
C ILE A 196 5.70 14.31 -20.01
N ILE A 197 6.32 13.81 -21.08
CA ILE A 197 7.76 13.98 -21.32
C ILE A 197 8.07 15.48 -21.43
N ASP A 198 7.30 16.25 -22.20
CA ASP A 198 7.53 17.68 -22.37
C ASP A 198 7.35 18.46 -21.05
N ILE A 199 6.29 18.21 -20.29
CA ILE A 199 6.06 18.83 -18.97
C ILE A 199 7.17 18.44 -17.97
N VAL A 200 7.61 17.18 -17.98
CA VAL A 200 8.67 16.70 -17.10
C VAL A 200 10.01 17.32 -17.50
N MET A 201 10.31 17.44 -18.79
CA MET A 201 11.51 18.09 -19.30
C MET A 201 11.50 19.59 -18.98
N GLU A 202 10.37 20.27 -19.17
CA GLU A 202 10.18 21.68 -18.82
C GLU A 202 10.25 21.91 -17.30
N SER A 203 9.68 21.01 -16.50
CA SER A 203 9.78 21.05 -15.02
C SER A 203 11.18 20.72 -14.53
N LEU A 204 11.90 19.82 -15.21
CA LEU A 204 13.32 19.55 -14.95
C LEU A 204 14.16 20.78 -15.30
N GLU A 205 13.90 21.41 -16.44
CA GLU A 205 14.63 22.59 -16.90
C GLU A 205 14.37 23.79 -15.97
N ASN A 206 13.11 24.05 -15.61
CA ASN A 206 12.72 25.07 -14.63
C ASN A 206 13.25 24.75 -13.23
N GLY A 207 13.22 23.47 -12.82
CA GLY A 207 13.82 23.00 -11.57
C GLY A 207 15.34 23.18 -11.55
N ILE A 208 16.01 22.94 -12.68
CA ILE A 208 17.45 23.18 -12.88
C ILE A 208 17.78 24.67 -12.84
N GLN A 209 16.91 25.54 -13.35
CA GLN A 209 17.09 27.00 -13.29
C GLN A 209 16.89 27.55 -11.87
N ILE A 210 15.87 27.08 -11.14
CA ILE A 210 15.69 27.39 -9.71
C ILE A 210 16.87 26.84 -8.88
N PHE A 211 17.38 25.67 -9.25
CA PHE A 211 18.58 25.07 -8.64
C PHE A 211 19.86 25.87 -8.92
N HIS A 212 19.95 26.53 -10.08
CA HIS A 212 21.05 27.41 -10.44
C HIS A 212 21.00 28.77 -9.72
N SER A 213 19.81 29.28 -9.38
CA SER A 213 19.65 30.60 -8.74
C SER A 213 19.83 30.58 -7.21
N LEU A 214 19.44 29.50 -6.52
CA LEU A 214 19.54 29.39 -5.06
C LEU A 214 20.87 28.77 -4.59
N GLY A 215 21.59 28.08 -5.47
CA GLY A 215 22.79 27.31 -5.10
C GLY A 215 22.44 25.98 -4.44
N LYS A 216 23.16 24.91 -4.82
CA LYS A 216 22.84 23.51 -4.51
C LYS A 216 22.53 23.23 -3.03
N MET A 217 23.28 23.88 -2.14
CA MET A 217 23.13 23.69 -0.69
C MET A 217 21.81 24.29 -0.18
N LYS A 218 21.37 25.44 -0.70
CA LYS A 218 20.10 26.05 -0.24
C LYS A 218 18.90 25.20 -0.64
N VAL A 219 18.92 24.61 -1.84
CA VAL A 219 17.88 23.67 -2.27
C VAL A 219 17.89 22.39 -1.42
N ALA A 220 19.07 21.82 -1.16
CA ALA A 220 19.19 20.66 -0.28
C ALA A 220 18.65 20.95 1.13
N ILE A 221 18.96 22.11 1.69
CA ILE A 221 18.48 22.53 3.02
C ILE A 221 16.95 22.67 3.04
N VAL A 222 16.36 23.35 2.05
CA VAL A 222 14.90 23.51 1.95
C VAL A 222 14.22 22.14 1.80
N GLY A 223 14.78 21.26 0.99
CA GLY A 223 14.29 19.89 0.84
C GLY A 223 14.36 19.10 2.15
N ILE A 224 15.47 19.16 2.88
CA ILE A 224 15.65 18.49 4.17
C ILE A 224 14.70 19.07 5.23
N ALA A 225 14.48 20.39 5.24
CA ALA A 225 13.52 21.02 6.14
C ALA A 225 12.07 20.59 5.83
N ALA A 226 11.69 20.47 4.56
CA ALA A 226 10.39 19.93 4.17
C ALA A 226 10.23 18.45 4.59
N ILE A 227 11.28 17.65 4.42
CA ILE A 227 11.33 16.25 4.88
C ILE A 227 11.18 16.19 6.41
N PHE A 228 11.87 17.05 7.16
CA PHE A 228 11.74 17.12 8.62
C PHE A 228 10.29 17.37 9.06
N ILE A 229 9.60 18.35 8.45
CA ILE A 229 8.21 18.66 8.76
C ILE A 229 7.31 17.47 8.42
N GLY A 230 7.45 16.90 7.22
CA GLY A 230 6.65 15.75 6.78
C GLY A 230 6.84 14.53 7.69
N LEU A 231 8.08 14.18 8.01
CA LEU A 231 8.38 13.06 8.91
C LEU A 231 7.91 13.33 10.35
N SER A 232 7.92 14.58 10.82
CA SER A 232 7.39 14.93 12.14
C SER A 232 5.86 14.75 12.22
N ILE A 233 5.14 15.04 11.14
CA ILE A 233 3.69 14.78 11.06
C ILE A 233 3.42 13.27 11.09
N VAL A 234 4.16 12.50 10.28
CA VAL A 234 4.06 11.03 10.28
C VAL A 234 4.41 10.45 11.65
N LEU A 235 5.42 11.00 12.32
CA LEU A 235 5.84 10.57 13.64
C LEU A 235 4.72 10.69 14.67
N ILE A 236 3.99 11.81 14.67
CA ILE A 236 2.86 12.01 15.57
C ILE A 236 1.78 10.94 15.32
N GLY A 237 1.48 10.64 14.04
CA GLY A 237 0.57 9.56 13.66
C GLY A 237 1.03 8.20 14.17
N LEU A 238 2.32 7.85 14.00
CA LEU A 238 2.86 6.59 14.50
C LEU A 238 2.77 6.45 16.02
N ILE A 239 3.02 7.53 16.76
CA ILE A 239 2.89 7.51 18.22
C ILE A 239 1.42 7.31 18.61
N GLN A 240 0.48 7.94 17.91
CA GLN A 240 -0.96 7.75 18.13
C GLN A 240 -1.38 6.31 17.86
N ASP A 241 -0.99 5.76 16.71
CA ASP A 241 -1.29 4.38 16.30
C ASP A 241 -0.69 3.36 17.28
N PHE A 242 0.51 3.65 17.81
CA PHE A 242 1.14 2.83 18.86
C PHE A 242 0.29 2.81 20.13
N LEU A 243 -0.08 3.99 20.64
CA LEU A 243 -0.85 4.14 21.88
C LEU A 243 -2.28 3.60 21.75
N ALA A 244 -2.85 3.65 20.54
CA ALA A 244 -4.18 3.11 20.23
C ALA A 244 -4.18 1.60 19.90
N HIS A 245 -3.01 0.93 19.89
CA HIS A 245 -2.85 -0.48 19.54
C HIS A 245 -3.32 -0.85 18.11
N GLU A 246 -3.22 0.09 17.16
CA GLU A 246 -3.75 -0.08 15.79
C GLU A 246 -2.77 -0.80 14.83
N PHE A 247 -1.51 -0.98 15.21
CA PHE A 247 -0.49 -1.59 14.34
C PHE A 247 -0.69 -3.07 14.02
N SER A 248 -1.49 -3.80 14.80
CA SER A 248 -1.62 -5.26 14.67
C SER A 248 -1.97 -5.73 13.25
N GLN A 249 -2.84 -5.00 12.54
CA GLN A 249 -3.23 -5.34 11.17
C GLN A 249 -2.10 -5.07 10.19
N PHE A 250 -1.44 -3.90 10.31
CA PHE A 250 -0.31 -3.53 9.46
C PHE A 250 0.83 -4.54 9.58
N ASP A 251 1.20 -4.87 10.82
CA ASP A 251 2.29 -5.80 11.10
C ASP A 251 2.01 -7.19 10.54
N THR A 252 0.80 -7.70 10.72
CA THR A 252 0.42 -9.01 10.22
C THR A 252 0.45 -9.06 8.70
N ILE A 253 -0.11 -8.04 8.04
CA ILE A 253 -0.18 -7.98 6.56
C ILE A 253 1.21 -7.90 5.97
N VAL A 254 2.05 -6.99 6.46
CA VAL A 254 3.38 -6.78 5.88
C VAL A 254 4.28 -7.99 6.15
N THR A 255 4.23 -8.59 7.35
CA THR A 255 4.98 -9.82 7.65
C THR A 255 4.57 -10.96 6.72
N TYR A 256 3.28 -11.12 6.45
CA TYR A 256 2.78 -12.13 5.51
C TYR A 256 3.19 -11.85 4.06
N LEU A 257 3.17 -10.59 3.62
CA LEU A 257 3.64 -10.23 2.29
C LEU A 257 5.13 -10.49 2.12
N VAL A 258 5.95 -10.16 3.13
CA VAL A 258 7.39 -10.43 3.10
C VAL A 258 7.65 -11.93 3.01
N SER A 259 6.94 -12.77 3.78
CA SER A 259 7.12 -14.24 3.71
C SER A 259 6.62 -14.87 2.41
N LEU A 260 5.64 -14.26 1.74
CA LEU A 260 5.20 -14.67 0.40
C LEU A 260 6.21 -14.32 -0.70
N ILE A 261 6.75 -13.09 -0.66
CA ILE A 261 7.67 -12.58 -1.69
C ILE A 261 9.07 -13.21 -1.51
N PHE A 262 9.50 -13.36 -0.27
CA PHE A 262 10.80 -13.90 0.11
C PHE A 262 10.60 -15.20 0.91
N PRO A 263 10.50 -16.35 0.24
CA PRO A 263 10.46 -17.65 0.91
C PRO A 263 11.81 -18.01 1.57
N GLU A 264 11.84 -19.10 2.35
CA GLU A 264 12.99 -19.50 3.19
C GLU A 264 14.33 -19.64 2.43
N ASN A 265 14.30 -19.91 1.12
CA ASN A 265 15.51 -19.98 0.29
C ASN A 265 16.24 -18.63 0.15
N TRP A 266 15.60 -17.50 0.51
CA TRP A 266 16.23 -16.18 0.58
C TRP A 266 17.05 -15.96 1.85
N SER A 267 17.01 -16.88 2.82
CA SER A 267 17.71 -16.75 4.12
C SER A 267 19.18 -16.36 3.97
N TYR A 268 19.94 -17.03 3.10
CA TYR A 268 21.35 -16.70 2.84
C TYR A 268 21.53 -15.26 2.32
N VAL A 269 20.67 -14.82 1.40
CA VAL A 269 20.72 -13.46 0.84
C VAL A 269 20.36 -12.41 1.90
N MET A 270 19.33 -12.70 2.71
CA MET A 270 18.91 -11.82 3.81
C MET A 270 19.97 -11.75 4.91
N GLU A 271 20.73 -12.82 5.14
CA GLU A 271 21.84 -12.81 6.08
C GLU A 271 22.99 -11.90 5.60
N LEU A 272 23.35 -11.96 4.31
CA LEU A 272 24.29 -11.02 3.71
C LEU A 272 23.83 -9.56 3.85
N PHE A 273 22.52 -9.34 3.79
CA PHE A 273 21.90 -8.03 3.92
C PHE A 273 21.88 -7.46 5.35
N LYS A 274 22.22 -8.25 6.38
CA LYS A 274 22.50 -7.72 7.72
C LYS A 274 23.86 -7.03 7.83
N PHE A 275 24.82 -7.41 6.98
CA PHE A 275 26.20 -6.93 7.08
C PHE A 275 26.33 -5.40 7.05
N PRO A 276 25.65 -4.65 6.15
CA PRO A 276 25.79 -3.19 6.08
C PRO A 276 25.36 -2.45 7.36
N THR A 277 24.51 -3.04 8.18
CA THR A 277 24.00 -2.44 9.42
C THR A 277 24.59 -3.07 10.68
N ALA A 278 25.57 -3.96 10.52
CA ALA A 278 26.34 -4.47 11.64
C ALA A 278 26.99 -3.30 12.42
N PRO A 279 26.99 -3.33 13.76
CA PRO A 279 27.54 -2.25 14.59
C PRO A 279 28.98 -1.88 14.23
N GLU A 280 29.80 -2.87 13.88
CA GLU A 280 31.19 -2.70 13.48
C GLU A 280 31.31 -1.91 12.17
N VAL A 281 30.40 -2.15 11.22
CA VAL A 281 30.35 -1.45 9.92
C VAL A 281 29.89 -0.01 10.11
N LEU A 282 28.86 0.22 10.92
CA LEU A 282 28.38 1.56 11.24
C LEU A 282 29.45 2.38 11.97
N LEU A 283 30.18 1.76 12.90
CA LEU A 283 31.30 2.39 13.60
C LEU A 283 32.44 2.71 12.63
N ALA A 284 32.84 1.76 11.77
CA ALA A 284 33.88 1.98 10.76
C ALA A 284 33.50 3.12 9.81
N LEU A 285 32.25 3.17 9.34
CA LEU A 285 31.73 4.24 8.50
C LEU A 285 31.76 5.59 9.23
N THR A 286 31.38 5.62 10.51
CA THR A 286 31.43 6.84 11.33
C THR A 286 32.88 7.35 11.49
N LEU A 287 33.84 6.45 11.74
CA LEU A 287 35.27 6.79 11.82
C LEU A 287 35.82 7.27 10.47
N LEU A 288 35.38 6.69 9.35
CA LEU A 288 35.74 7.14 8.01
C LEU A 288 35.24 8.55 7.74
N ILE A 289 33.99 8.87 8.12
CA ILE A 289 33.42 10.21 7.98
C ILE A 289 34.19 11.20 8.88
N LEU A 290 34.46 10.83 10.13
CA LEU A 290 35.25 11.65 11.05
C LEU A 290 36.63 11.98 10.47
N THR A 291 37.35 10.96 10.00
CA THR A 291 38.66 11.11 9.36
C THR A 291 38.56 12.04 8.15
N TRP A 292 37.52 11.87 7.35
CA TRP A 292 37.29 12.69 6.17
C TRP A 292 37.00 14.17 6.51
N ILE A 293 36.21 14.43 7.55
CA ILE A 293 35.95 15.79 8.07
C ILE A 293 37.25 16.43 8.57
N ILE A 294 38.08 15.69 9.31
CA ILE A 294 39.34 16.20 9.82
C ILE A 294 40.29 16.58 8.67
N LEU A 295 40.34 15.78 7.61
CA LEU A 295 41.23 16.02 6.48
C LEU A 295 40.71 17.08 5.50
N LYS A 296 39.41 17.09 5.19
CA LYS A 296 38.81 17.89 4.10
C LYS A 296 37.64 18.80 4.50
N GLY A 297 37.19 18.74 5.75
CA GLY A 297 36.08 19.53 6.26
C GLY A 297 36.40 21.03 6.22
N ARG A 298 35.40 21.84 5.85
CA ARG A 298 35.55 23.29 5.80
C ARG A 298 35.50 23.91 7.19
N ASN A 299 34.50 23.52 7.99
CA ASN A 299 34.32 23.99 9.35
C ASN A 299 34.40 22.79 10.31
N ARG A 300 35.63 22.32 10.54
CA ARG A 300 35.91 21.00 11.15
C ARG A 300 35.21 20.82 12.48
N LEU A 301 35.33 21.80 13.40
CA LEU A 301 34.77 21.70 14.75
C LEU A 301 33.24 21.56 14.75
N LEU A 302 32.56 22.34 13.90
CA LEU A 302 31.12 22.29 13.71
C LEU A 302 30.70 20.96 13.09
N GLU A 303 31.36 20.51 12.02
CA GLU A 303 31.03 19.26 11.34
C GLU A 303 31.30 18.03 12.21
N THR A 304 32.41 17.99 12.97
CA THR A 304 32.69 16.91 13.92
C THR A 304 31.72 16.92 15.10
N GLY A 305 31.34 18.10 15.58
CA GLY A 305 30.33 18.24 16.64
C GLY A 305 28.98 17.66 16.22
N PHE A 306 28.50 18.03 15.03
CA PHE A 306 27.24 17.50 14.50
C PHE A 306 27.32 16.02 14.11
N LEU A 307 28.47 15.50 13.69
CA LEU A 307 28.64 14.05 13.52
C LEU A 307 28.41 13.33 14.86
N PHE A 308 29.02 13.81 15.94
CA PHE A 308 28.86 13.22 17.27
C PHE A 308 27.41 13.34 17.76
N ILE A 309 26.81 14.53 17.71
CA ILE A 309 25.42 14.74 18.12
C ILE A 309 24.48 13.85 17.31
N THR A 310 24.67 13.77 15.99
CA THR A 310 23.78 13.00 15.11
C THR A 310 23.90 11.51 15.39
N VAL A 311 25.11 10.94 15.40
CA VAL A 311 25.32 9.50 15.53
C VAL A 311 25.16 9.03 16.98
N PHE A 312 25.88 9.63 17.93
CA PHE A 312 25.80 9.24 19.33
C PHE A 312 24.47 9.64 19.97
N GLY A 313 23.98 10.85 19.68
CA GLY A 313 22.66 11.27 20.14
C GLY A 313 21.53 10.46 19.50
N GLY A 314 21.69 9.99 18.25
CA GLY A 314 20.74 9.08 17.62
C GLY A 314 20.67 7.71 18.32
N ALA A 315 21.81 7.16 18.73
CA ALA A 315 21.87 5.93 19.53
C ALA A 315 21.27 6.11 20.93
N LEU A 316 21.52 7.24 21.59
CA LEU A 316 20.90 7.54 22.89
C LEU A 316 19.38 7.75 22.77
N LEU A 317 18.93 8.43 21.72
CA LEU A 317 17.51 8.61 21.44
C LEU A 317 16.82 7.27 21.24
N GLU A 318 17.42 6.38 20.45
CA GLU A 318 16.90 5.04 20.20
C GLU A 318 16.72 4.24 21.50
N GLU A 319 17.77 4.14 22.31
CA GLU A 319 17.70 3.43 23.59
C GLU A 319 16.64 4.06 24.52
N GLY A 320 16.59 5.39 24.60
CA GLY A 320 15.58 6.11 25.37
C GLY A 320 14.15 5.82 24.91
N LEU A 321 13.90 5.81 23.60
CA LEU A 321 12.57 5.51 23.04
C LEU A 321 12.16 4.06 23.32
N ARG A 322 13.09 3.11 23.18
CA ARG A 322 12.85 1.68 23.48
C ARG A 322 12.55 1.44 24.96
N LEU A 323 13.16 2.22 25.85
CA LEU A 323 12.84 2.26 27.27
C LEU A 323 11.55 3.01 27.60
N ILE A 324 10.96 3.77 26.68
CA ILE A 324 9.66 4.42 26.93
C ILE A 324 8.55 3.49 26.47
N PHE A 325 8.65 2.97 25.24
CA PHE A 325 7.57 2.23 24.60
C PHE A 325 7.46 0.76 25.04
N HIS A 326 8.54 0.12 25.50
CA HIS A 326 8.53 -1.24 26.08
C HIS A 326 7.77 -2.30 25.26
N ARG A 327 7.81 -2.21 23.92
CA ARG A 327 7.08 -3.13 23.05
C ARG A 327 7.73 -4.51 23.04
N VAL A 328 6.95 -5.57 23.21
CA VAL A 328 7.41 -6.96 23.00
C VAL A 328 7.37 -7.30 21.51
N GLY A 329 8.48 -7.78 20.97
CA GLY A 329 8.65 -8.15 19.56
C GLY A 329 8.14 -9.55 19.21
N PRO A 330 8.22 -9.95 17.92
CA PRO A 330 7.69 -11.23 17.45
C PRO A 330 8.36 -12.45 18.07
N SER A 331 9.67 -12.39 18.28
CA SER A 331 10.47 -13.45 18.91
C SER A 331 10.52 -13.38 20.44
N GLY A 332 9.70 -12.51 21.05
CA GLY A 332 9.63 -12.34 22.51
C GLY A 332 10.69 -11.42 23.13
N PHE A 333 11.56 -10.80 22.32
CA PHE A 333 12.46 -9.75 22.81
C PHE A 333 11.67 -8.52 23.28
N ILE A 334 12.08 -7.93 24.38
CA ILE A 334 11.44 -6.74 24.96
C ILE A 334 12.10 -5.49 24.37
N SER A 335 11.29 -4.43 24.23
CA SER A 335 11.67 -3.13 23.71
C SER A 335 12.15 -3.19 22.26
N THR A 336 11.31 -3.66 21.33
CA THR A 336 11.64 -3.67 19.89
C THR A 336 11.26 -2.38 19.16
N PHE A 337 10.50 -1.48 19.79
CA PHE A 337 10.01 -0.25 19.17
C PHE A 337 10.71 1.01 19.71
N PRO A 338 11.25 1.89 18.86
CA PRO A 338 11.47 1.69 17.42
C PRO A 338 12.64 0.72 17.15
N SER A 339 12.72 0.25 15.90
CA SER A 339 13.83 -0.57 15.41
C SER A 339 15.17 0.17 15.49
N ARG A 340 16.16 -0.47 16.11
CA ARG A 340 17.51 0.06 16.28
C ARG A 340 18.26 0.16 14.95
N GLU A 341 18.24 -0.93 14.20
CA GLU A 341 19.01 -1.16 12.98
C GLU A 341 18.59 -0.15 11.91
N THR A 342 17.29 0.05 11.76
CA THR A 342 16.73 0.97 10.77
C THR A 342 16.95 2.44 11.15
N LEU A 343 16.82 2.79 12.44
CA LEU A 343 17.10 4.12 12.94
C LEU A 343 18.57 4.49 12.74
N LEU A 344 19.49 3.63 13.19
CA LEU A 344 20.92 3.85 13.06
C LEU A 344 21.36 3.84 11.58
N ALA A 345 20.77 2.99 10.74
CA ALA A 345 21.03 3.02 9.30
C ALA A 345 20.71 4.39 8.69
N VAL A 346 19.52 4.92 8.97
CA VAL A 346 19.12 6.26 8.49
C VAL A 346 20.07 7.33 9.00
N VAL A 347 20.38 7.32 10.30
CA VAL A 347 21.24 8.32 10.92
C VAL A 347 22.66 8.31 10.34
N VAL A 348 23.32 7.14 10.33
CA VAL A 348 24.73 7.03 9.92
C VAL A 348 24.89 7.17 8.41
N TYR A 349 24.17 6.38 7.60
CA TYR A 349 24.28 6.45 6.14
C TYR A 349 23.70 7.74 5.57
N GLY A 350 22.65 8.28 6.19
CA GLY A 350 22.08 9.56 5.80
C GLY A 350 23.04 10.72 6.05
N PHE A 351 23.68 10.76 7.23
CA PHE A 351 24.70 11.76 7.52
C PHE A 351 25.92 11.59 6.61
N ALA A 352 26.38 10.35 6.36
CA ALA A 352 27.45 10.06 5.42
C ALA A 352 27.17 10.61 4.01
N SER A 353 25.98 10.30 3.48
CA SER A 353 25.55 10.76 2.16
C SER A 353 25.46 12.29 2.11
N PHE A 354 24.92 12.93 3.15
CA PHE A 354 24.88 14.39 3.23
C PHE A 354 26.29 15.00 3.22
N MET A 355 27.20 14.43 3.99
CA MET A 355 28.57 14.90 4.10
C MET A 355 29.28 14.79 2.74
N VAL A 356 29.11 13.69 2.01
CA VAL A 356 29.65 13.55 0.65
C VAL A 356 29.04 14.55 -0.32
N LEU A 357 27.72 14.75 -0.28
CA LEU A 357 27.04 15.74 -1.11
C LEU A 357 27.59 17.16 -0.87
N ARG A 358 27.93 17.48 0.38
CA ARG A 358 28.45 18.79 0.79
C ARG A 358 29.86 19.08 0.28
N HIS A 359 30.76 18.10 0.25
CA HIS A 359 32.16 18.34 -0.16
C HIS A 359 32.53 17.81 -1.55
N SER A 360 31.70 16.94 -2.16
CA SER A 360 31.94 16.45 -3.52
C SER A 360 31.65 17.54 -4.55
N LYS A 361 32.60 17.77 -5.46
CA LYS A 361 32.38 18.61 -6.65
C LYS A 361 31.46 17.93 -7.67
N ASN A 362 31.45 16.60 -7.70
CA ASN A 362 30.67 15.81 -8.64
C ASN A 362 29.27 15.50 -8.08
N ARG A 363 28.24 15.98 -8.77
CA ARG A 363 26.83 15.85 -8.37
C ARG A 363 26.35 14.39 -8.40
N TRP A 364 26.83 13.62 -9.38
CA TRP A 364 26.42 12.23 -9.58
C TRP A 364 26.79 11.33 -8.39
N ILE A 365 27.95 11.57 -7.77
CA ILE A 365 28.42 10.77 -6.63
C ILE A 365 27.49 10.96 -5.42
N GLY A 366 27.06 12.20 -5.15
CA GLY A 366 26.14 12.48 -4.05
C GLY A 366 24.75 11.86 -4.29
N THR A 367 24.23 11.95 -5.51
CA THR A 367 22.95 11.33 -5.86
C THR A 367 23.02 9.80 -5.79
N LEU A 368 24.09 9.20 -6.30
CA LEU A 368 24.29 7.75 -6.23
C LEU A 368 24.35 7.26 -4.78
N LEU A 369 25.12 7.95 -3.92
CA LEU A 369 25.22 7.62 -2.50
C LEU A 369 23.87 7.74 -1.78
N PHE A 370 23.08 8.77 -2.10
CA PHE A 370 21.75 8.90 -1.55
C PHE A 370 20.83 7.73 -1.94
N ILE A 371 20.87 7.31 -3.21
CA ILE A 371 20.13 6.13 -3.69
C ILE A 371 20.62 4.86 -2.98
N MET A 372 21.93 4.69 -2.82
CA MET A 372 22.51 3.56 -2.08
C MET A 372 22.08 3.56 -0.60
N THR A 373 22.05 4.72 0.06
CA THR A 373 21.55 4.87 1.43
C THR A 373 20.09 4.42 1.53
N LEU A 374 19.23 4.86 0.60
CA LEU A 374 17.84 4.38 0.57
C LEU A 374 17.75 2.87 0.37
N GLY A 375 18.58 2.31 -0.51
CA GLY A 375 18.68 0.87 -0.73
C GLY A 375 19.05 0.11 0.55
N VAL A 376 20.11 0.56 1.24
CA VAL A 376 20.54 -0.03 2.53
C VAL A 376 19.42 0.06 3.56
N CYS A 377 18.77 1.22 3.70
CA CYS A 377 17.65 1.38 4.62
C CYS A 377 16.54 0.37 4.34
N ILE A 378 16.05 0.27 3.09
CA ILE A 378 14.98 -0.65 2.69
C ILE A 378 15.38 -2.11 2.99
N VAL A 379 16.58 -2.50 2.57
CA VAL A 379 17.09 -3.85 2.75
C VAL A 379 17.21 -4.22 4.23
N THR A 380 17.63 -3.28 5.08
CA THR A 380 17.71 -3.48 6.54
C THR A 380 16.34 -3.85 7.12
N GLY A 381 15.32 -3.05 6.85
CA GLY A 381 13.98 -3.30 7.38
C GLY A 381 13.35 -4.58 6.85
N LEU A 382 13.55 -4.87 5.56
CA LEU A 382 13.09 -6.15 4.97
C LEU A 382 13.73 -7.34 5.67
N THR A 383 15.01 -7.23 6.01
CA THR A 383 15.76 -8.29 6.68
C THR A 383 15.24 -8.55 8.10
N ASP A 384 14.98 -7.49 8.88
CA ASP A 384 14.47 -7.60 10.25
C ASP A 384 13.06 -8.23 10.29
N ILE A 385 12.21 -7.86 9.32
CA ILE A 385 10.87 -8.45 9.16
C ILE A 385 10.96 -9.91 8.71
N PHE A 386 11.85 -10.21 7.75
CA PHE A 386 12.04 -11.56 7.22
C PHE A 386 12.44 -12.56 8.32
N PHE A 387 13.39 -12.18 9.17
CA PHE A 387 13.83 -13.02 10.30
C PHE A 387 12.91 -12.95 11.52
N GLN A 388 11.81 -12.21 11.45
CA GLN A 388 10.87 -11.97 12.55
C GLN A 388 11.53 -11.46 13.83
N VAL A 389 12.59 -10.65 13.67
CA VAL A 389 13.27 -10.00 14.80
C VAL A 389 12.44 -8.81 15.27
N GLN A 390 11.78 -8.11 14.34
CA GLN A 390 11.01 -6.91 14.60
C GLN A 390 9.70 -6.93 13.82
N TYR A 391 8.71 -6.19 14.32
CA TYR A 391 7.49 -5.95 13.57
C TYR A 391 7.72 -4.90 12.47
N PRO A 392 6.97 -4.97 11.35
CA PRO A 392 7.01 -3.94 10.31
C PRO A 392 6.84 -2.51 10.82
N SER A 393 5.97 -2.28 11.81
CA SER A 393 5.80 -0.97 12.44
C SER A 393 7.01 -0.53 13.26
N ASP A 394 7.76 -1.46 13.87
CA ASP A 394 9.02 -1.15 14.58
C ASP A 394 10.05 -0.60 13.58
N THR A 395 10.19 -1.26 12.43
CA THR A 395 11.03 -0.86 11.29
C THR A 395 10.63 0.51 10.73
N VAL A 396 9.35 0.72 10.47
CA VAL A 396 8.85 2.02 9.97
C VAL A 396 9.10 3.13 10.98
N ALA A 397 8.86 2.88 12.27
CA ALA A 397 9.15 3.84 13.31
C ALA A 397 10.64 4.19 13.36
N GLY A 398 11.55 3.21 13.26
CA GLY A 398 12.98 3.48 13.20
C GLY A 398 13.37 4.40 12.05
N TYR A 399 12.81 4.21 10.85
CA TYR A 399 13.04 5.14 9.74
C TYR A 399 12.52 6.56 10.02
N VAL A 400 11.33 6.67 10.60
CA VAL A 400 10.69 7.97 10.84
C VAL A 400 11.41 8.72 11.97
N PHE A 401 11.65 8.08 13.12
CA PHE A 401 12.41 8.68 14.22
C PHE A 401 13.84 9.05 13.78
N GLY A 402 14.54 8.13 13.09
CA GLY A 402 15.89 8.38 12.57
C GLY A 402 15.91 9.50 11.53
N GLY A 403 14.90 9.57 10.67
CA GLY A 403 14.78 10.61 9.65
C GLY A 403 14.48 11.99 10.23
N VAL A 404 13.58 12.09 11.22
CA VAL A 404 13.33 13.33 11.98
C VAL A 404 14.62 13.78 12.67
N TRP A 405 15.31 12.88 13.36
CA TRP A 405 16.57 13.18 14.06
C TRP A 405 17.66 13.66 13.11
N LEU A 406 17.89 12.94 12.01
CA LEU A 406 18.88 13.28 11.00
C LEU A 406 18.59 14.64 10.35
N SER A 407 17.36 14.84 9.88
CA SER A 407 16.97 16.04 9.15
C SER A 407 17.04 17.29 10.05
N LEU A 408 16.62 17.17 11.31
CA LEU A 408 16.78 18.23 12.31
C LEU A 408 18.25 18.62 12.48
N ASN A 409 19.12 17.64 12.70
CA ASN A 409 20.55 17.89 12.93
C ASN A 409 21.23 18.51 11.70
N ILE A 410 20.88 18.08 10.48
CA ILE A 410 21.40 18.69 9.26
C ILE A 410 20.93 20.16 9.14
N VAL A 411 19.64 20.44 9.37
CA VAL A 411 19.11 21.80 9.30
C VAL A 411 19.79 22.69 10.34
N LEU A 412 19.91 22.23 11.59
CA LEU A 412 20.58 22.96 12.65
C LEU A 412 22.04 23.24 12.29
N MET A 413 22.79 22.24 11.82
CA MET A 413 24.18 22.41 11.39
C MET A 413 24.34 23.52 10.34
N GLU A 414 23.42 23.57 9.38
CA GLU A 414 23.44 24.55 8.31
C GLU A 414 23.04 25.95 8.78
N VAL A 415 22.07 26.05 9.69
CA VAL A 415 21.69 27.32 10.35
C VAL A 415 22.87 27.86 11.16
N TYR A 416 23.50 27.04 12.00
CA TYR A 416 24.68 27.44 12.78
C TYR A 416 25.84 27.90 11.89
N ARG A 417 26.06 27.23 10.76
CA ARG A 417 27.05 27.66 9.78
C ARG A 417 26.71 29.04 9.20
N ALA A 418 25.48 29.24 8.73
CA ALA A 418 25.06 30.50 8.15
C ALA A 418 25.20 31.67 9.14
N LEU A 419 24.85 31.44 10.42
CA LEU A 419 25.05 32.41 11.50
C LEU A 419 26.53 32.72 11.74
N SER A 420 27.40 31.71 11.72
CA SER A 420 28.84 31.90 11.89
C SER A 420 29.48 32.70 10.75
N GLU A 421 28.97 32.55 9.51
CA GLU A 421 29.42 33.35 8.36
C GLU A 421 29.00 34.81 8.52
N VAL A 422 27.74 35.09 8.89
CA VAL A 422 27.25 36.47 9.10
C VAL A 422 28.01 37.18 10.23
N ASN A 423 28.27 36.51 11.35
CA ASN A 423 29.00 37.08 12.47
C ASN A 423 30.50 37.32 12.19
N SER A 424 31.05 36.76 11.12
CA SER A 424 32.44 37.02 10.70
C SER A 424 32.63 38.28 9.83
N PHE A 425 31.51 38.88 9.39
CA PHE A 425 31.50 40.13 8.61
C PHE A 425 31.20 41.39 9.44
N ASN A 426 30.80 41.23 10.71
CA ASN A 426 30.66 42.29 11.70
C ASN A 426 31.85 42.25 12.66
#